data_AF-A0A9X3N3K3-F1
#
_entry.id   AF-A0A9X3N3K3-F1
#
_cell.length_a   1.000
_cell.length_b   1.000
_cell.length_c   1.000
_cell.angle_alpha   90.00
_cell.angle_beta   90.00
_cell.angle_gamma   90.00
#
_symmetry.space_group_name_H-M   'P 1'
#
loop_
_entity.id
_entity.type
_entity.pdbx_description
1 polymer ?
#
loop_
_entity_poly.entity_id
_entity_poly.type
_entity_poly.pdbx_seq_one_letter_code
_entity_poly.pdbx_strand_id
1 'polypeptide(L)'
;MSSAPPTLGTGATRSVTVAFESGRRMAPDALRLSPDGATLEVDSILRVPLKLTLGQLHLAQVDRGPAKVRGTAGRFPILRRLSATAVVPREEGIEGWLWTNIGGSALTLIEDDAPTGALLFTKPLGPNELKEAMKPEVLEALVARSPLGVPAVPGFLFRVQEPANAETAFRAYGLLRPITDREVPPTMRKALPTDKSADPAVSAPPKGPTGSVAPPGF
;
A
#
# COMPACT_ATOMS: atom_id res chain seq x y z
N MET A 1 -31.30 -21.15 -13.46
CA MET A 1 -31.23 -20.40 -12.19
C MET A 1 -30.57 -19.07 -12.48
N SER A 2 -31.31 -17.97 -12.36
CA SER A 2 -30.87 -16.63 -12.77
C SER A 2 -30.13 -15.97 -11.60
N SER A 3 -28.80 -15.86 -11.70
CA SER A 3 -27.98 -15.15 -10.72
C SER A 3 -28.18 -13.64 -10.88
N ALA A 4 -28.71 -12.99 -9.86
CA ALA A 4 -28.85 -11.54 -9.78
C ALA A 4 -27.49 -10.83 -9.94
N PRO A 5 -27.45 -9.64 -10.57
CA PRO A 5 -26.23 -8.84 -10.66
C PRO A 5 -25.80 -8.35 -9.26
N PRO A 6 -24.49 -8.12 -9.03
CA PRO A 6 -24.01 -7.59 -7.76
C PRO A 6 -24.60 -6.19 -7.54
N THR A 7 -25.28 -6.00 -6.42
CA THR A 7 -25.71 -4.69 -5.96
C THR A 7 -24.49 -3.80 -5.80
N LEU A 8 -24.38 -2.77 -6.65
CA LEU A 8 -23.52 -1.61 -6.41
C LEU A 8 -23.84 -1.08 -5.02
N GLY A 9 -22.81 -1.02 -4.16
CA GLY A 9 -22.94 -0.65 -2.77
C GLY A 9 -23.75 0.64 -2.63
N THR A 10 -24.82 0.56 -1.84
CA THR A 10 -25.61 1.70 -1.37
C THR A 10 -24.62 2.71 -0.80
N GLY A 11 -24.49 3.88 -1.44
CA GLY A 11 -23.57 4.93 -1.00
C GLY A 11 -23.78 5.19 0.48
N ALA A 12 -22.73 4.99 1.29
CA ALA A 12 -22.80 5.20 2.72
C ALA A 12 -23.31 6.61 3.02
N THR A 13 -24.45 6.72 3.70
CA THR A 13 -25.09 8.00 4.07
C THR A 13 -24.60 8.55 5.40
N ARG A 14 -23.71 7.82 6.09
CA ARG A 14 -23.23 8.14 7.44
C ARG A 14 -21.71 8.23 7.46
N SER A 15 -21.20 9.20 8.19
CA SER A 15 -19.77 9.30 8.46
C SER A 15 -19.28 8.09 9.24
N VAL A 16 -18.14 7.52 8.83
CA VAL A 16 -17.47 6.40 9.49
C VAL A 16 -16.02 6.79 9.76
N THR A 17 -15.53 6.47 10.95
CA THR A 17 -14.15 6.75 11.35
C THR A 17 -13.36 5.45 11.40
N VAL A 18 -12.21 5.43 10.74
CA VAL A 18 -11.21 4.36 10.81
C VAL A 18 -10.04 4.88 11.66
N ALA A 19 -9.94 4.43 12.90
CA ALA A 19 -8.87 4.82 13.81
C ALA A 19 -7.57 4.05 13.50
N PHE A 20 -6.44 4.75 13.62
CA PHE A 20 -5.11 4.20 13.46
C PHE A 20 -4.46 3.91 14.83
N GLU A 21 -3.47 3.02 14.85
CA GLU A 21 -2.74 2.68 16.08
C GLU A 21 -1.80 3.82 16.53
N SER A 22 -1.27 4.63 15.61
CA SER A 22 -0.37 5.78 15.89
C SER A 22 -0.96 6.90 16.74
N GLY A 23 -2.29 6.91 16.94
CA GLY A 23 -3.01 7.98 17.60
C GLY A 23 -2.75 8.10 19.11
N ARG A 24 -2.77 9.34 19.64
CA ARG A 24 -2.85 9.54 21.10
C ARG A 24 -4.24 9.15 21.58
N ARG A 25 -4.36 8.51 22.76
CA ARG A 25 -5.66 8.06 23.34
C ARG A 25 -6.77 9.13 23.37
N MET A 26 -6.43 10.42 23.40
CA MET A 26 -7.40 11.52 23.44
C MET A 26 -7.68 12.19 22.08
N ALA A 27 -6.86 11.93 21.06
CA ALA A 27 -7.03 12.41 19.68
C ALA A 27 -6.33 11.41 18.76
N PRO A 28 -7.01 10.29 18.39
CA PRO A 28 -6.37 9.28 17.59
C PRO A 28 -6.24 9.74 16.14
N ASP A 29 -5.10 9.43 15.53
CA ASP A 29 -4.95 9.51 14.08
C ASP A 29 -6.04 8.65 13.43
N ALA A 30 -6.68 9.19 12.40
CA ALA A 30 -7.83 8.53 11.81
C ALA A 30 -8.07 8.94 10.35
N LEU A 31 -8.71 8.03 9.63
CA LEU A 31 -9.35 8.32 8.35
C LEU A 31 -10.86 8.39 8.57
N ARG A 32 -11.44 9.58 8.39
CA ARG A 32 -12.89 9.80 8.42
C ARG A 32 -13.43 9.77 7.01
N LEU A 33 -14.37 8.87 6.74
CA LEU A 33 -15.09 8.78 5.48
C LEU A 33 -16.50 9.32 5.67
N SER A 34 -16.93 10.25 4.83
CA SER A 34 -18.27 10.82 4.81
C SER A 34 -18.81 10.86 3.38
N PRO A 35 -20.12 11.06 3.17
CA PRO A 35 -20.68 11.23 1.82
C PRO A 35 -20.02 12.38 1.04
N ASP A 36 -19.55 13.41 1.75
CA ASP A 36 -18.96 14.62 1.17
C ASP A 36 -17.47 14.46 0.84
N GLY A 37 -16.81 13.42 1.37
CA GLY A 37 -15.37 13.24 1.17
C GLY A 37 -14.71 12.34 2.20
N ALA A 38 -13.39 12.45 2.27
CA ALA A 38 -12.57 11.82 3.27
C ALA A 38 -11.66 12.84 3.94
N THR A 39 -11.45 12.70 5.23
CA THR A 39 -10.53 13.54 5.99
C THR A 39 -9.51 12.64 6.66
N LEU A 40 -8.24 12.84 6.35
CA LEU A 40 -7.12 12.15 6.95
C LEU A 40 -6.51 13.04 8.04
N GLU A 41 -6.54 12.55 9.27
CA GLU A 41 -6.00 13.19 10.47
C GLU A 41 -4.82 12.35 10.94
N VAL A 42 -3.60 12.86 10.77
CA VAL A 42 -2.38 12.17 11.21
C VAL A 42 -1.41 13.19 11.77
N ASP A 43 -1.35 13.30 13.09
CA ASP A 43 -0.65 14.36 13.80
C ASP A 43 0.88 14.31 13.59
N SER A 44 1.44 13.14 13.27
CA SER A 44 2.88 12.99 13.04
C SER A 44 3.32 13.68 11.74
N ILE A 45 2.51 13.61 10.68
CA ILE A 45 2.86 14.06 9.32
C ILE A 45 2.10 15.30 8.85
N LEU A 46 0.90 15.54 9.36
CA LEU A 46 0.02 16.63 8.96
C LEU A 46 0.03 17.73 10.01
N ARG A 47 0.01 18.99 9.56
CA ARG A 47 -0.23 20.16 10.41
C ARG A 47 -1.71 20.53 10.46
N VAL A 48 -2.46 20.18 9.43
CA VAL A 48 -3.91 20.32 9.34
C VAL A 48 -4.50 19.08 8.67
N PRO A 49 -5.75 18.69 8.99
CA PRO A 49 -6.38 17.53 8.38
C PRO A 49 -6.40 17.61 6.85
N LEU A 50 -5.95 16.56 6.18
CA LEU A 50 -5.92 16.48 4.72
C LEU A 50 -7.33 16.12 4.24
N LYS A 51 -7.99 17.07 3.59
CA LYS A 51 -9.31 16.89 2.99
C LYS A 51 -9.18 16.34 1.59
N LEU A 52 -9.88 15.24 1.33
CA LEU A 52 -9.89 14.52 0.07
C LEU A 52 -11.34 14.37 -0.40
N THR A 53 -11.56 14.46 -1.69
CA THR A 53 -12.83 14.06 -2.29
C THR A 53 -12.88 12.55 -2.44
N LEU A 54 -14.08 11.95 -2.44
CA LEU A 54 -14.21 10.50 -2.69
C LEU A 54 -13.65 10.11 -4.07
N GLY A 55 -13.69 11.01 -5.07
CA GLY A 55 -13.10 10.78 -6.39
C GLY A 55 -11.57 10.77 -6.42
N GLN A 56 -10.90 11.32 -5.39
CA GLN A 56 -9.45 11.21 -5.21
C GLN A 56 -9.03 9.88 -4.60
N LEU A 57 -9.95 9.19 -3.90
CA LEU A 57 -9.68 7.86 -3.35
C LEU A 57 -9.88 6.80 -4.41
N HIS A 58 -8.84 6.01 -4.69
CA HIS A 58 -8.96 4.96 -5.69
C HIS A 58 -9.48 3.66 -5.10
N LEU A 59 -8.77 3.18 -4.08
CA LEU A 59 -9.10 1.97 -3.35
C LEU A 59 -8.49 2.04 -1.96
N ALA A 60 -9.02 1.19 -1.07
CA ALA A 60 -8.44 0.90 0.21
C ALA A 60 -8.42 -0.62 0.42
N GLN A 61 -7.43 -1.12 1.13
CA GLN A 61 -7.32 -2.52 1.49
C GLN A 61 -6.93 -2.64 2.96
N VAL A 62 -7.54 -3.61 3.64
CA VAL A 62 -7.11 -4.06 4.97
C VAL A 62 -6.36 -5.37 4.80
N ASP A 63 -5.27 -5.51 5.53
CA ASP A 63 -4.46 -6.71 5.49
C ASP A 63 -5.22 -7.87 6.14
N ARG A 64 -5.38 -8.96 5.38
CA ARG A 64 -5.94 -10.23 5.86
C ARG A 64 -4.86 -11.16 6.42
N GLY A 65 -3.62 -10.68 6.50
CA GLY A 65 -2.43 -11.41 6.93
C GLY A 65 -1.37 -11.51 5.83
N PRO A 66 -0.10 -11.80 6.18
CA PRO A 66 0.99 -11.85 5.21
C PRO A 66 0.73 -12.92 4.13
N ALA A 67 0.82 -12.53 2.86
CA ALA A 67 0.92 -13.49 1.75
C ALA A 67 2.36 -13.94 1.60
N LYS A 68 2.57 -15.22 1.26
CA LYS A 68 3.90 -15.76 0.97
C LYS A 68 3.98 -16.24 -0.46
N VAL A 69 5.03 -15.85 -1.16
CA VAL A 69 5.44 -16.46 -2.44
C VAL A 69 6.92 -16.78 -2.35
N ARG A 70 7.28 -18.04 -2.60
CA ARG A 70 8.67 -18.53 -2.65
C ARG A 70 9.54 -18.10 -1.44
N GLY A 71 8.94 -18.08 -0.24
CA GLY A 71 9.63 -17.73 1.01
C GLY A 71 9.68 -16.23 1.34
N THR A 72 9.25 -15.34 0.45
CA THR A 72 9.10 -13.91 0.74
C THR A 72 7.70 -13.64 1.30
N ALA A 73 7.63 -12.98 2.45
CA ALA A 73 6.38 -12.54 3.07
C ALA A 73 6.15 -11.05 2.78
N GLY A 74 4.99 -10.72 2.26
CA GLY A 74 4.60 -9.33 1.99
C GLY A 74 3.14 -9.07 2.33
N ARG A 75 2.83 -7.79 2.47
CA ARG A 75 1.48 -7.29 2.74
C ARG A 75 0.95 -6.56 1.51
N PHE A 76 -0.37 -6.63 1.33
CA PHE A 76 -1.08 -6.06 0.18
C PHE A 76 -0.51 -6.58 -1.16
N PRO A 77 -0.76 -7.86 -1.49
CA PRO A 77 -0.29 -8.43 -2.74
C PRO A 77 -0.92 -7.71 -3.92
N ILE A 78 -0.08 -7.43 -4.91
CA ILE A 78 -0.46 -6.87 -6.20
C ILE A 78 -0.80 -8.05 -7.09
N LEU A 79 -2.08 -8.17 -7.44
CA LEU A 79 -2.59 -9.32 -8.16
C LEU A 79 -2.56 -9.09 -9.67
N ARG A 80 -2.17 -10.13 -10.39
CA ARG A 80 -2.23 -10.22 -11.85
C ARG A 80 -3.67 -10.17 -12.30
N ARG A 81 -3.92 -9.38 -13.34
CA ARG A 81 -5.22 -9.34 -13.99
C ARG A 81 -5.25 -10.26 -15.21
N LEU A 82 -6.36 -10.99 -15.33
CA LEU A 82 -6.68 -11.76 -16.54
C LEU A 82 -7.46 -10.89 -17.53
N SER A 83 -8.22 -9.92 -17.03
CA SER A 83 -9.00 -8.98 -17.84
C SER A 83 -9.28 -7.68 -17.09
N ALA A 84 -10.13 -6.81 -17.66
CA ALA A 84 -10.54 -5.57 -17.04
C ALA A 84 -11.12 -5.74 -15.62
N THR A 85 -11.79 -6.86 -15.36
CA THR A 85 -12.52 -7.14 -14.11
C THR A 85 -12.15 -8.47 -13.47
N ALA A 86 -11.49 -9.39 -14.19
CA ALA A 86 -11.06 -10.68 -13.67
C ALA A 86 -9.62 -10.60 -13.15
N VAL A 87 -9.43 -11.02 -11.90
CA VAL A 87 -8.14 -11.02 -11.20
C VAL A 87 -7.76 -12.46 -10.86
N VAL A 88 -6.49 -12.82 -11.00
CA VAL A 88 -5.99 -14.14 -10.59
C VAL A 88 -6.07 -14.22 -9.05
N PRO A 89 -6.52 -15.34 -8.48
CA PRO A 89 -6.55 -15.55 -7.03
C PRO A 89 -5.21 -15.29 -6.35
N ARG A 90 -5.27 -14.94 -5.07
CA ARG A 90 -4.13 -14.51 -4.25
C ARG A 90 -3.04 -15.57 -4.16
N GLU A 91 -3.36 -16.83 -4.33
CA GLU A 91 -2.44 -17.96 -4.15
C GLU A 91 -1.50 -18.12 -5.36
N GLU A 92 -1.93 -17.67 -6.54
CA GLU A 92 -1.25 -17.92 -7.82
C GLU A 92 -0.90 -16.62 -8.57
N GLY A 93 -1.59 -15.53 -8.26
CA GLY A 93 -1.59 -14.30 -9.04
C GLY A 93 -0.70 -13.18 -8.53
N ILE A 94 0.16 -13.40 -7.55
CA ILE A 94 0.91 -12.30 -6.92
C ILE A 94 2.07 -11.86 -7.83
N GLU A 95 2.01 -10.62 -8.32
CA GLU A 95 3.08 -9.96 -9.08
C GLU A 95 3.99 -9.06 -8.22
N GLY A 96 3.82 -9.11 -6.90
CA GLY A 96 4.62 -8.35 -5.95
C GLY A 96 3.78 -7.84 -4.80
N TRP A 97 4.37 -6.98 -3.98
CA TRP A 97 3.73 -6.44 -2.78
C TRP A 97 3.88 -4.92 -2.71
N LEU A 98 2.94 -4.24 -2.07
CA LEU A 98 3.16 -2.84 -1.70
C LEU A 98 4.16 -2.70 -0.55
N TRP A 99 4.16 -3.65 0.38
CA TRP A 99 5.06 -3.64 1.53
C TRP A 99 5.66 -5.03 1.78
N THR A 100 6.95 -5.04 2.12
CA THR A 100 7.66 -6.25 2.60
C THR A 100 8.50 -5.89 3.83
N ASN A 101 8.76 -6.88 4.68
CA ASN A 101 9.57 -6.68 5.88
C ASN A 101 11.05 -6.38 5.59
N ILE A 102 11.55 -6.78 4.42
CA ILE A 102 12.96 -6.57 4.02
C ILE A 102 13.10 -5.31 3.16
N GLY A 103 12.19 -5.10 2.19
CA GLY A 103 12.29 -4.02 1.21
C GLY A 103 11.47 -2.77 1.53
N GLY A 104 10.78 -2.74 2.68
CA GLY A 104 9.89 -1.65 3.07
C GLY A 104 8.74 -1.47 2.08
N SER A 105 8.40 -0.21 1.78
CA SER A 105 7.35 0.16 0.81
C SER A 105 7.83 1.26 -0.14
N ALA A 106 7.19 1.35 -1.31
CA ALA A 106 7.30 2.53 -2.19
C ALA A 106 6.28 3.63 -1.83
N LEU A 107 5.28 3.32 -1.00
CA LEU A 107 4.28 4.25 -0.52
C LEU A 107 4.75 4.93 0.77
N THR A 108 4.10 6.04 1.13
CA THR A 108 4.35 6.72 2.39
C THR A 108 3.77 5.89 3.54
N LEU A 109 4.62 5.42 4.46
CA LEU A 109 4.17 4.83 5.72
C LEU A 109 3.88 5.94 6.74
N ILE A 110 2.77 5.80 7.45
CA ILE A 110 2.41 6.64 8.60
C ILE A 110 3.14 6.19 9.88
N GLU A 111 3.50 4.92 9.95
CA GLU A 111 4.19 4.28 11.08
C GLU A 111 5.36 3.40 10.57
N ASP A 112 6.39 3.19 11.40
CA ASP A 112 7.54 2.36 11.03
C ASP A 112 7.26 0.85 11.07
N ASP A 113 6.19 0.46 11.77
CA ASP A 113 5.77 -0.93 11.92
C ASP A 113 5.11 -1.52 10.65
N ALA A 114 4.90 -2.84 10.66
CA ALA A 114 4.22 -3.53 9.58
C ALA A 114 2.76 -3.02 9.40
N PRO A 115 2.41 -2.42 8.25
CA PRO A 115 1.11 -1.79 8.06
C PRO A 115 -0.03 -2.82 7.95
N THR A 116 -1.23 -2.46 8.42
CA THR A 116 -2.43 -3.30 8.33
C THR A 116 -3.52 -2.68 7.45
N GLY A 117 -3.35 -1.42 7.01
CA GLY A 117 -4.18 -0.75 6.02
C GLY A 117 -3.36 -0.11 4.90
N ALA A 118 -3.96 -0.06 3.71
CA ALA A 118 -3.45 0.64 2.54
C ALA A 118 -4.55 1.51 1.94
N LEU A 119 -4.21 2.74 1.56
CA LEU A 119 -5.07 3.67 0.84
C LEU A 119 -4.33 4.18 -0.39
N LEU A 120 -4.87 3.97 -1.58
CA LEU A 120 -4.31 4.46 -2.84
C LEU A 120 -5.18 5.59 -3.41
N PHE A 121 -4.52 6.57 -4.03
CA PHE A 121 -5.19 7.68 -4.68
C PHE A 121 -5.34 7.46 -6.18
N THR A 122 -6.37 8.07 -6.78
CA THR A 122 -6.61 7.97 -8.23
C THR A 122 -5.54 8.71 -9.02
N LYS A 123 -4.98 9.76 -8.43
CA LYS A 123 -3.78 10.47 -8.87
C LYS A 123 -2.90 10.72 -7.65
N PRO A 124 -1.56 10.61 -7.77
CA PRO A 124 -0.68 10.99 -6.69
C PRO A 124 -0.96 12.43 -6.24
N LEU A 125 -1.00 12.66 -4.93
CA LEU A 125 -1.14 14.00 -4.38
C LEU A 125 0.11 14.80 -4.69
N GLY A 126 -0.09 16.00 -5.21
CA GLY A 126 0.98 16.87 -5.68
C GLY A 126 1.44 17.88 -4.63
N PRO A 127 2.42 18.73 -5.00
CA PRO A 127 2.99 19.71 -4.08
C PRO A 127 1.95 20.72 -3.57
N ASN A 128 0.90 21.03 -4.31
CA ASN A 128 -0.09 22.04 -3.90
C ASN A 128 -0.91 21.54 -2.72
N GLU A 129 -1.45 20.33 -2.81
CA GLU A 129 -2.21 19.70 -1.74
C GLU A 129 -1.33 19.40 -0.52
N LEU A 130 -0.10 18.95 -0.75
CA LEU A 130 0.81 18.55 0.32
C LEU A 130 1.42 19.75 1.06
N LYS A 131 1.74 20.86 0.38
CA LYS A 131 2.30 22.07 1.00
C LYS A 131 1.36 22.71 2.01
N GLU A 132 0.05 22.60 1.80
CA GLU A 132 -0.95 23.17 2.70
C GLU A 132 -1.22 22.29 3.92
N ALA A 133 -1.18 20.96 3.76
CA ALA A 133 -1.57 20.00 4.79
C ALA A 133 -0.40 19.42 5.59
N MET A 134 0.76 19.21 4.97
CA MET A 134 1.88 18.52 5.61
C MET A 134 2.75 19.46 6.45
N LYS A 135 3.42 18.88 7.45
CA LYS A 135 4.49 19.56 8.15
C LYS A 135 5.69 19.81 7.22
N PRO A 136 6.35 20.97 7.29
CA PRO A 136 7.47 21.32 6.40
C PRO A 136 8.58 20.27 6.37
N GLU A 137 9.00 19.76 7.53
CA GLU A 137 10.09 18.78 7.66
C GLU A 137 9.78 17.45 6.97
N VAL A 138 8.51 17.03 6.98
CA VAL A 138 8.07 15.80 6.32
C VAL A 138 8.00 16.01 4.80
N LEU A 139 7.54 17.19 4.38
CA LEU A 139 7.49 17.56 2.97
C LEU A 139 8.90 17.64 2.36
N GLU A 140 9.86 18.23 3.08
CA GLU A 140 11.27 18.27 2.66
C GLU A 140 11.85 16.86 2.51
N ALA A 141 11.57 15.97 3.46
CA ALA A 141 11.97 14.56 3.35
C ALA A 141 11.32 13.85 2.16
N LEU A 142 10.07 14.18 1.79
CA LEU A 142 9.43 13.66 0.58
C LEU A 142 10.06 14.22 -0.71
N VAL A 143 10.35 15.53 -0.74
CA VAL A 143 11.03 16.20 -1.85
C VAL A 143 12.41 15.59 -2.09
N ALA A 144 13.20 15.38 -1.04
CA ALA A 144 14.54 14.79 -1.12
C ALA A 144 14.55 13.35 -1.68
N ARG A 145 13.46 12.61 -1.49
CA ARG A 145 13.28 11.26 -2.04
C ARG A 145 12.75 11.25 -3.47
N SER A 146 12.27 12.39 -3.96
CA SER A 146 11.72 12.49 -5.32
C SER A 146 12.84 12.71 -6.34
N PRO A 147 12.93 11.88 -7.40
CA PRO A 147 13.95 12.04 -8.45
C PRO A 147 13.91 13.40 -9.15
N LEU A 148 12.75 14.06 -9.17
CA LEU A 148 12.53 15.35 -9.83
C LEU A 148 12.43 16.52 -8.84
N GLY A 149 12.64 16.28 -7.54
CA GLY A 149 12.44 17.29 -6.49
C GLY A 149 10.97 17.73 -6.33
N VAL A 150 10.02 17.06 -6.97
CA VAL A 150 8.59 17.32 -6.85
C VAL A 150 7.95 16.17 -6.07
N PRO A 151 7.35 16.42 -4.89
CA PRO A 151 6.77 15.35 -4.09
C PRO A 151 5.49 14.85 -4.77
N ALA A 152 5.37 13.53 -4.87
CA ALA A 152 4.20 12.85 -5.37
C ALA A 152 3.87 11.70 -4.42
N VAL A 153 2.70 11.77 -3.76
CA VAL A 153 2.27 10.74 -2.81
C VAL A 153 1.17 9.90 -3.46
N PRO A 154 1.48 8.68 -3.95
CA PRO A 154 0.48 7.80 -4.61
C PRO A 154 -0.51 7.16 -3.62
N GLY A 155 -0.19 7.15 -2.33
CA GLY A 155 -1.02 6.56 -1.30
C GLY A 155 -0.31 6.47 0.04
N PHE A 156 -1.05 6.03 1.05
CA PHE A 156 -0.57 5.85 2.41
C PHE A 156 -0.71 4.40 2.87
N LEU A 157 0.25 3.96 3.66
CA LEU A 157 0.18 2.74 4.46
C LEU A 157 0.10 3.13 5.93
N PHE A 158 -0.78 2.46 6.67
CA PHE A 158 -1.05 2.76 8.07
C PHE A 158 -1.37 1.48 8.82
N ARG A 159 -1.41 1.59 10.15
CA ARG A 159 -1.86 0.52 11.00
C ARG A 159 -3.23 0.86 11.56
N VAL A 160 -4.21 0.02 11.24
CA VAL A 160 -5.59 0.14 11.68
C VAL A 160 -5.75 -0.47 13.07
N GLN A 161 -6.38 0.26 13.98
CA GLN A 161 -6.69 -0.21 15.32
C GLN A 161 -7.68 -1.39 15.32
N GLU A 162 -8.72 -1.31 14.48
CA GLU A 162 -9.75 -2.34 14.32
C GLU A 162 -9.94 -2.74 12.85
N PRO A 163 -9.21 -3.76 12.35
CA PRO A 163 -9.23 -4.17 10.93
C PRO A 163 -10.62 -4.49 10.38
N ALA A 164 -11.47 -5.18 11.16
CA ALA A 164 -12.81 -5.55 10.73
C ALA A 164 -13.72 -4.33 10.49
N ASN A 165 -13.58 -3.30 11.33
CA ASN A 165 -14.34 -2.06 11.19
C ASN A 165 -13.85 -1.25 9.99
N ALA A 166 -12.54 -1.20 9.75
CA ALA A 166 -12.00 -0.58 8.53
C ALA A 166 -12.46 -1.30 7.26
N GLU A 167 -12.48 -2.63 7.23
CA GLU A 167 -12.95 -3.39 6.07
C GLU A 167 -14.42 -3.08 5.77
N THR A 168 -15.24 -3.01 6.82
CA THR A 168 -16.66 -2.63 6.71
C THR A 168 -16.82 -1.20 6.20
N ALA A 169 -16.03 -0.26 6.71
CA ALA A 169 -16.03 1.14 6.26
C ALA A 169 -15.66 1.25 4.77
N PHE A 170 -14.54 0.65 4.36
CA PHE A 170 -14.09 0.70 2.97
C PHE A 170 -15.08 0.03 2.02
N ARG A 171 -15.75 -1.03 2.46
CA ARG A 171 -16.81 -1.68 1.67
C ARG A 171 -18.02 -0.76 1.49
N ALA A 172 -18.46 -0.09 2.56
CA ALA A 172 -19.62 0.81 2.53
C ALA A 172 -19.40 2.01 1.58
N TYR A 173 -18.15 2.44 1.42
CA TYR A 173 -17.76 3.52 0.50
C TYR A 173 -17.29 3.03 -0.88
N GLY A 174 -17.38 1.72 -1.18
CA GLY A 174 -16.99 1.16 -2.48
C GLY A 174 -15.49 1.20 -2.78
N LEU A 175 -14.66 1.42 -1.75
CA LEU A 175 -13.20 1.53 -1.81
C LEU A 175 -12.51 0.17 -1.65
N LEU A 176 -13.15 -0.80 -1.01
CA LEU A 176 -12.55 -2.12 -0.77
C LEU A 176 -12.41 -2.91 -2.07
N ARG A 177 -11.20 -2.94 -2.64
CA ARG A 177 -10.90 -3.61 -3.91
C ARG A 177 -9.54 -4.30 -3.87
N PRO A 178 -9.34 -5.38 -4.66
CA PRO A 178 -8.02 -5.96 -4.83
C PRO A 178 -7.08 -4.96 -5.52
N ILE A 179 -5.81 -4.99 -5.12
CA ILE A 179 -4.75 -4.16 -5.72
C ILE A 179 -4.16 -4.92 -6.89
N THR A 180 -4.00 -4.25 -8.03
CA THR A 180 -3.52 -4.89 -9.26
C THR A 180 -2.44 -4.07 -9.95
N ASP A 181 -1.92 -4.63 -11.04
CA ASP A 181 -0.94 -4.00 -11.92
C ASP A 181 -1.38 -2.66 -12.51
N ARG A 182 -2.69 -2.42 -12.62
CA ARG A 182 -3.28 -1.17 -13.10
C ARG A 182 -3.03 -0.01 -12.15
N GLU A 183 -3.15 -0.25 -10.85
CA GLU A 183 -3.02 0.78 -9.83
C GLU A 183 -1.58 0.93 -9.37
N VAL A 184 -0.79 -0.15 -9.45
CA VAL A 184 0.58 -0.16 -8.95
C VAL A 184 1.56 -0.55 -10.07
N PRO A 185 2.29 0.44 -10.62
CA PRO A 185 3.27 0.18 -11.66
C PRO A 185 4.45 -0.64 -11.13
N PRO A 186 5.22 -1.33 -11.99
CA PRO A 186 6.37 -2.14 -11.61
C PRO A 186 7.37 -1.44 -10.67
N THR A 187 7.60 -0.14 -10.86
CA THR A 187 8.53 0.66 -10.05
C THR A 187 8.12 0.81 -8.58
N MET A 188 6.84 0.64 -8.26
CA MET A 188 6.31 0.71 -6.90
C MET A 188 6.19 -0.66 -6.23
N ARG A 189 6.40 -1.75 -6.98
CA ARG A 189 6.29 -3.11 -6.47
C ARG A 189 7.52 -3.45 -5.67
N LYS A 190 7.33 -3.99 -4.47
CA LYS A 190 8.39 -4.58 -3.68
C LYS A 190 8.37 -6.08 -3.88
N ALA A 191 9.53 -6.61 -4.25
CA ALA A 191 9.90 -8.00 -4.50
C ALA A 191 8.99 -8.81 -5.45
N LEU A 192 9.53 -9.12 -6.63
CA LEU A 192 9.42 -10.43 -7.28
C LEU A 192 10.85 -10.93 -7.52
N PRO A 193 11.21 -12.18 -7.16
CA PRO A 193 12.48 -12.80 -7.56
C PRO A 193 12.57 -13.15 -9.06
N THR A 194 11.95 -12.38 -9.96
CA THR A 194 11.97 -12.65 -11.41
C THR A 194 12.32 -11.46 -12.30
N ASP A 195 12.57 -10.27 -11.75
CA ASP A 195 13.31 -9.26 -12.51
C ASP A 195 14.80 -9.52 -12.32
N LYS A 196 15.47 -9.93 -13.40
CA LYS A 196 16.91 -9.73 -13.53
C LYS A 196 17.21 -8.29 -13.12
N SER A 197 18.23 -8.11 -12.26
CA SER A 197 18.79 -6.81 -11.94
C SER A 197 18.92 -5.97 -13.21
N ALA A 198 18.35 -4.76 -13.22
CA ALA A 198 18.52 -3.80 -14.31
C ALA A 198 19.91 -3.14 -14.31
N ASP A 199 20.87 -3.71 -13.58
CA ASP A 199 22.28 -3.34 -13.66
C ASP A 199 23.17 -4.58 -13.44
N PRO A 200 23.86 -5.11 -14.48
CA PRO A 200 24.77 -6.23 -14.36
C PRO A 200 26.16 -5.86 -13.79
N ALA A 201 26.40 -4.61 -13.40
CA ALA A 201 27.74 -4.19 -12.97
C ALA A 201 28.10 -4.51 -11.50
N VAL A 202 27.19 -5.05 -10.68
CA VAL A 202 27.52 -5.41 -9.29
C VAL A 202 26.94 -6.77 -8.91
N SER A 203 27.50 -7.83 -9.50
CA SER A 203 27.46 -9.16 -8.89
C SER A 203 28.77 -9.40 -8.13
N ALA A 204 28.73 -9.26 -6.81
CA ALA A 204 29.73 -9.86 -5.95
C ALA A 204 29.66 -11.40 -6.09
N PRO A 205 30.79 -12.11 -6.22
CA PRO A 205 30.77 -13.56 -6.39
C PRO A 205 30.22 -14.23 -5.11
N PRO A 206 29.30 -15.21 -5.23
CA PRO A 206 28.85 -15.97 -4.08
C PRO A 206 30.01 -16.81 -3.52
N LYS A 207 30.24 -16.65 -2.21
CA LYS A 207 31.15 -17.47 -1.40
C LYS A 207 30.66 -18.93 -1.49
N GLY A 208 31.33 -19.73 -2.31
CA GLY A 208 31.07 -21.17 -2.40
C GLY A 208 31.43 -21.90 -1.10
N PRO A 209 30.84 -23.09 -0.85
CA PRO A 209 31.04 -23.85 0.38
C PRO A 209 32.47 -24.42 0.48
N THR A 210 33.02 -24.38 1.70
CA THR A 210 34.25 -25.10 2.10
C THR A 210 33.97 -26.59 2.13
N GLY A 211 34.47 -27.33 1.14
CA GLY A 211 34.33 -28.78 1.10
C GLY A 211 34.91 -29.38 -0.18
N SER A 212 36.23 -29.32 -0.34
CA SER A 212 36.92 -30.11 -1.36
C SER A 212 37.31 -31.45 -0.75
N VAL A 213 36.53 -32.50 -1.04
CA VAL A 213 36.96 -33.89 -0.85
C VAL A 213 37.52 -34.34 -2.18
N ALA A 214 38.81 -34.67 -2.24
CA ALA A 214 39.43 -35.23 -3.43
C ALA A 214 38.90 -36.66 -3.68
N PRO A 215 38.51 -37.03 -4.92
CA PRO A 215 38.17 -38.41 -5.25
C PRO A 215 39.43 -39.28 -5.32
N PRO A 216 39.35 -40.56 -4.89
CA PRO A 216 40.46 -41.50 -4.99
C PRO A 216 40.59 -42.14 -6.39
N GLY A 217 41.83 -42.24 -6.88
CA GLY A 217 42.29 -43.23 -7.87
C GLY A 217 42.49 -42.72 -9.30
N PHE A 218 43.74 -42.73 -9.80
CA PHE A 218 44.38 -43.86 -10.48
C PHE A 218 45.92 -43.68 -10.45
#